data_AF-A0A117LNI4-F1
#
_entry.id   AF-A0A117LNI4-F1
#
_cell.length_a   1.000
_cell.length_b   1.000
_cell.length_c   1.000
_cell.angle_alpha   90.00
_cell.angle_beta   90.00
_cell.angle_gamma   90.00
#
_symmetry.space_group_name_H-M   'P 1'
#
loop_
_entity.id
_entity.type
_entity.pdbx_description
1 polymer ?
#
loop_
_entity_poly.entity_id
_entity_poly.type
_entity_poly.pdbx_seq_one_letter_code
_entity_poly.pdbx_strand_id
1 'polypeptide(L)'
;MDSKKKKSATALKVNEGIESPPPINEELLKRPLKQKDIHPAEYYVEGIIEGNRSILSQAITLVESSLTTHQKLAQKIIESCLKKSGNSVRIGITGIPGVGKSTF
;
A
#
# COMPACT_ATOMS: atom_id res chain seq x y z
N MET A 1 -24.60 54.12 46.50
CA MET A 1 -24.43 52.80 47.14
C MET A 1 -25.62 51.98 46.65
N ASP A 2 -25.56 51.01 45.75
CA ASP A 2 -24.44 50.21 45.25
C ASP A 2 -24.67 49.80 43.79
N SER A 3 -23.57 49.79 43.06
CA SER A 3 -23.44 49.55 41.62
C SER A 3 -23.78 48.12 41.22
N LYS A 4 -24.84 47.95 40.42
CA LYS A 4 -25.07 46.74 39.60
C LYS A 4 -23.94 46.59 38.57
N LYS A 5 -22.97 45.71 38.83
CA LYS A 5 -21.99 45.27 37.82
C LYS A 5 -22.71 44.47 36.71
N LYS A 6 -22.99 45.11 35.57
CA LYS A 6 -23.29 44.39 34.32
C LYS A 6 -22.06 43.59 33.93
N LYS A 7 -22.14 42.26 34.00
CA LYS A 7 -21.10 41.37 33.44
C LYS A 7 -21.07 41.58 31.92
N SER A 8 -19.91 41.98 31.43
CA SER A 8 -19.62 42.21 30.01
C SER A 8 -19.97 40.98 29.16
N ALA A 9 -20.72 41.19 28.09
CA ALA A 9 -20.92 40.19 27.05
C ALA A 9 -19.57 39.92 26.37
N THR A 10 -18.94 38.80 26.72
CA THR A 10 -17.72 38.31 26.08
C THR A 10 -18.04 37.88 24.65
N ALA A 11 -17.36 38.47 23.67
CA ALA A 11 -17.60 38.25 22.22
C ALA A 11 -17.20 36.86 21.69
N LEU A 12 -16.60 36.01 22.53
CA LEU A 12 -16.16 34.67 22.16
C LEU A 12 -16.85 33.64 23.05
N LYS A 13 -17.65 32.78 22.43
CA LYS A 13 -18.18 31.56 23.04
C LYS A 13 -17.13 30.47 22.86
N VAL A 14 -16.25 30.31 23.84
CA VAL A 14 -15.25 29.24 23.84
C VAL A 14 -15.95 27.96 24.29
N ASN A 15 -16.03 26.96 23.41
CA ASN A 15 -16.50 25.63 23.79
C ASN A 15 -15.39 24.94 24.60
N GLU A 16 -15.79 24.16 25.60
CA GLU A 16 -14.83 23.30 26.30
C GLU A 16 -14.22 22.31 25.30
N GLY A 17 -12.90 22.13 25.40
CA GLY A 17 -12.19 21.18 24.57
C GLY A 17 -12.70 19.77 24.84
N ILE A 18 -12.94 19.01 23.76
CA ILE A 18 -13.24 17.59 23.90
C ILE A 18 -11.96 16.83 24.29
N GLU A 19 -12.13 15.71 25.00
CA GLU A 19 -11.02 14.80 25.24
C GLU A 19 -10.42 14.31 23.92
N SER A 20 -9.09 14.19 23.91
CA SER A 20 -8.37 13.71 22.73
C SER A 20 -8.77 12.26 22.47
N PRO A 21 -9.26 11.92 21.26
CA PRO A 21 -9.61 10.53 20.97
C PRO A 21 -8.37 9.64 21.10
N PRO A 22 -8.54 8.37 21.51
CA PRO A 22 -7.43 7.45 21.61
C PRO A 22 -6.74 7.28 20.24
N PRO A 23 -5.41 7.13 20.22
CA PRO A 23 -4.64 7.02 18.97
C PRO A 23 -4.94 5.75 18.18
N ILE A 24 -5.60 4.77 18.80
CA ILE A 24 -5.96 3.48 18.20
C ILE A 24 -7.47 3.35 18.27
N ASN A 25 -8.09 3.06 17.13
CA ASN A 25 -9.49 2.67 17.07
C ASN A 25 -9.62 1.17 17.41
N GLU A 26 -10.14 0.87 18.61
CA GLU A 26 -10.34 -0.50 19.10
C GLU A 26 -11.27 -1.35 18.22
N GLU A 27 -12.20 -0.74 17.49
CA GLU A 27 -13.07 -1.47 16.58
C GLU A 27 -12.28 -2.13 15.44
N LEU A 28 -11.17 -1.51 15.02
CA LEU A 28 -10.32 -2.07 13.97
C LEU A 28 -9.60 -3.35 14.42
N LEU A 29 -9.31 -3.47 15.73
CA LEU A 29 -8.70 -4.68 16.30
C LEU A 29 -9.66 -5.88 16.27
N LYS A 30 -10.97 -5.62 16.31
CA LYS A 30 -12.03 -6.64 16.28
C LYS A 30 -12.40 -7.06 14.86
N ARG A 31 -11.98 -6.31 13.84
CA ARG A 31 -12.26 -6.66 12.44
C ARG A 31 -11.34 -7.80 12.02
N PRO A 32 -11.88 -8.90 11.45
CA PRO A 32 -11.02 -9.92 10.85
C PRO A 32 -10.23 -9.26 9.73
N LEU A 33 -8.89 -9.31 9.83
CA LEU A 33 -8.03 -8.94 8.72
C LEU A 33 -8.36 -9.89 7.57
N LYS A 34 -8.92 -9.37 6.47
CA LYS A 34 -9.18 -10.18 5.30
C LYS A 34 -7.82 -10.60 4.74
N GLN A 35 -7.41 -11.84 5.02
CA GLN A 35 -6.22 -12.40 4.40
C GLN A 35 -6.47 -12.35 2.89
N LYS A 36 -5.55 -11.72 2.17
CA LYS A 36 -5.65 -11.63 0.72
C LYS A 36 -5.43 -13.05 0.20
N ASP A 37 -6.44 -13.60 -0.49
CA ASP A 37 -6.38 -14.96 -0.96
C ASP A 37 -5.20 -15.15 -1.91
N ILE A 38 -4.33 -16.11 -1.61
CA ILE A 38 -3.25 -16.50 -2.50
C ILE A 38 -3.86 -17.43 -3.55
N HIS A 39 -3.89 -16.97 -4.79
CA HIS A 39 -4.41 -17.75 -5.91
C HIS A 39 -3.42 -18.83 -6.40
N PRO A 40 -3.89 -19.83 -7.18
CA PRO A 40 -3.02 -20.76 -7.90
C PRO A 40 -2.08 -20.06 -8.89
N ALA A 41 -1.03 -20.75 -9.33
CA ALA A 41 -0.03 -20.18 -10.23
C ALA A 41 -0.65 -19.74 -11.57
N GLU A 42 -1.61 -20.52 -12.06
CA GLU A 42 -2.31 -20.34 -13.33
C GLU A 42 -3.01 -18.99 -13.40
N TYR A 43 -3.67 -18.56 -12.31
CA TYR A 43 -4.31 -17.26 -12.20
C TYR A 43 -3.34 -16.10 -12.48
N TYR A 44 -2.13 -16.17 -11.92
CA TYR A 44 -1.13 -15.14 -12.14
C TYR A 44 -0.58 -15.19 -13.57
N VAL A 45 -0.30 -16.39 -14.08
CA VAL A 45 0.26 -16.59 -15.42
C VAL A 45 -0.69 -16.09 -16.50
N GLU A 46 -1.98 -16.43 -16.42
CA GLU A 46 -3.01 -15.96 -17.35
C GLU A 46 -3.12 -14.43 -17.32
N GLY A 47 -3.27 -13.85 -16.12
CA GLY A 47 -3.37 -12.39 -15.99
C GLY A 47 -2.12 -11.65 -16.49
N ILE A 48 -0.93 -12.20 -16.31
CA ILE A 48 0.32 -11.62 -16.85
C ILE A 48 0.31 -11.67 -18.38
N ILE A 49 -0.09 -12.79 -18.98
CA ILE A 49 -0.13 -12.97 -20.44
C ILE A 49 -1.17 -12.04 -21.08
N GLU A 50 -2.29 -11.80 -20.41
CA GLU A 50 -3.33 -10.85 -20.83
C GLU A 50 -2.94 -9.38 -20.64
N GLY A 51 -1.80 -9.10 -19.99
CA GLY A 51 -1.34 -7.74 -19.74
C GLY A 51 -2.00 -7.05 -18.55
N ASN A 52 -2.61 -7.80 -17.63
CA ASN A 52 -3.22 -7.26 -16.42
C ASN A 52 -2.14 -6.79 -15.43
N ARG A 53 -1.93 -5.47 -15.37
CA ARG A 53 -0.92 -4.82 -14.51
C ARG A 53 -1.14 -5.09 -13.02
N SER A 54 -2.39 -5.22 -12.56
CA SER A 54 -2.70 -5.50 -11.15
C SER A 54 -2.31 -6.91 -10.73
N ILE A 55 -2.51 -7.89 -11.62
CA ILE A 55 -2.09 -9.28 -11.38
C ILE A 55 -0.56 -9.38 -11.47
N LEU A 56 0.06 -8.70 -12.44
CA LEU A 56 1.52 -8.62 -12.55
C LEU A 56 2.15 -8.06 -11.27
N SER A 57 1.61 -6.97 -10.73
CA SER A 57 2.11 -6.38 -9.47
C SER A 57 2.01 -7.36 -8.30
N GLN A 58 0.91 -8.13 -8.19
CA GLN A 58 0.77 -9.15 -7.15
C GLN A 58 1.78 -10.28 -7.31
N ALA A 59 2.01 -10.74 -8.53
CA ALA A 59 3.01 -11.76 -8.83
C ALA A 59 4.43 -11.28 -8.48
N ILE A 60 4.78 -10.03 -8.79
CA ILE A 60 6.06 -9.41 -8.38
C ILE A 60 6.20 -9.42 -6.85
N THR A 61 5.16 -9.00 -6.12
CA THR A 61 5.18 -9.05 -4.65
C THR A 61 5.38 -10.47 -4.11
N LEU A 62 4.78 -11.48 -4.73
CA LEU A 62 4.99 -12.88 -4.35
C LEU A 62 6.43 -13.34 -4.60
N VAL A 63 7.04 -12.90 -5.70
CA VAL A 63 8.43 -13.22 -6.06
C VAL A 63 9.43 -12.52 -5.12
N GLU A 64 9.15 -11.29 -4.72
CA GLU A 64 10.01 -10.50 -3.81
C GLU A 64 9.82 -10.86 -2.33
N SER A 65 8.76 -11.60 -1.98
CA SER A 65 8.45 -11.98 -0.61
C SER A 65 9.50 -12.92 -0.01
N SER A 66 9.91 -12.63 1.24
CA SER A 66 10.82 -13.47 2.02
C SER A 66 10.17 -14.70 2.68
N LEU A 67 8.83 -14.79 2.69
CA LEU A 67 8.10 -15.93 3.26
C LEU A 67 8.32 -17.22 2.44
N THR A 68 8.75 -18.29 3.11
CA THR A 68 9.05 -19.60 2.49
C THR A 68 7.82 -20.25 1.84
N THR A 69 6.63 -19.96 2.35
CA THR A 69 5.36 -20.43 1.78
C THR A 69 5.10 -19.88 0.38
N HIS A 70 5.61 -18.69 0.06
CA HIS A 70 5.43 -18.05 -1.25
C HIS A 70 6.42 -18.56 -2.30
N GLN A 71 7.62 -19.01 -1.89
CA GLN A 71 8.70 -19.38 -2.80
C GLN A 71 8.31 -20.46 -3.81
N LYS A 72 7.61 -21.51 -3.36
CA LYS A 72 7.15 -22.59 -4.25
C LYS A 72 6.18 -22.10 -5.32
N LEU A 73 5.29 -21.17 -4.96
CA LEU A 73 4.33 -20.58 -5.90
C LEU A 73 5.04 -19.63 -6.87
N ALA A 74 5.92 -18.77 -6.36
CA ALA A 74 6.74 -17.84 -7.15
C ALA A 74 7.56 -18.58 -8.21
N GLN A 75 8.23 -19.67 -7.83
CA GLN A 75 9.01 -20.51 -8.75
C GLN A 75 8.15 -21.04 -9.91
N LYS A 76 6.96 -21.57 -9.61
CA LYS A 76 6.03 -22.06 -10.65
C LYS A 76 5.57 -20.97 -11.61
N ILE A 77 5.29 -19.76 -11.09
CA ILE A 77 4.91 -18.60 -11.91
C ILE A 77 6.07 -18.23 -12.85
N ILE A 78 7.29 -18.12 -12.33
CA ILE A 78 8.48 -17.77 -13.12
C ILE A 78 8.72 -18.81 -14.22
N GLU A 79 8.76 -20.10 -13.89
CA GLU A 79 8.98 -21.19 -14.86
C GLU A 79 7.96 -21.18 -15.99
N SER A 80 6.70 -20.90 -15.66
CA SER A 80 5.63 -20.79 -16.66
C SER A 80 5.83 -19.57 -17.57
N CYS A 81 6.22 -18.42 -17.00
CA CYS A 81 6.46 -17.18 -17.74
C CYS A 81 7.73 -17.23 -18.61
N LEU A 82 8.75 -18.01 -18.23
CA LEU A 82 10.02 -18.11 -18.96
C LEU A 82 9.80 -18.50 -20.43
N LYS A 83 8.83 -19.38 -20.73
CA LYS A 83 8.48 -19.82 -22.10
C LYS A 83 8.04 -18.68 -23.03
N LYS A 84 7.53 -17.58 -22.46
CA LYS A 84 7.07 -16.39 -23.20
C LYS A 84 7.98 -15.17 -22.97
N SER A 85 9.09 -15.34 -22.25
CA SER A 85 10.01 -14.27 -21.93
C SER A 85 11.05 -14.05 -23.04
N GLY A 86 11.79 -12.93 -22.97
CA GLY A 86 12.94 -12.68 -23.84
C GLY A 86 12.65 -11.82 -25.08
N ASN A 87 11.39 -11.57 -25.40
CA ASN A 87 11.01 -10.61 -26.45
C ASN A 87 11.02 -9.16 -25.94
N SER A 88 12.14 -8.71 -25.37
CA SER A 88 12.33 -7.34 -24.90
C SER A 88 13.80 -6.94 -24.87
N VAL A 89 14.07 -5.65 -25.01
CA VAL A 89 15.42 -5.08 -24.83
C VAL A 89 15.58 -4.67 -23.35
N ARG A 90 16.64 -5.15 -22.70
CA ARG A 90 16.94 -4.83 -21.28
C ARG A 90 18.07 -3.81 -21.22
N ILE A 91 17.75 -2.59 -20.78
CA ILE A 91 18.70 -1.47 -20.73
C ILE A 91 19.02 -1.17 -19.26
N GLY A 92 20.30 -1.20 -18.91
CA GLY A 92 20.79 -0.77 -17.60
C GLY A 92 21.12 0.71 -17.62
N ILE A 93 20.51 1.49 -16.72
CA ILE A 93 20.77 2.93 -16.56
C ILE A 93 21.37 3.14 -15.16
N THR A 94 22.51 3.82 -15.07
CA THR A 94 23.22 4.10 -13.82
C THR A 94 23.74 5.54 -13.78
N GLY A 95 24.21 6.00 -12.62
CA GLY A 95 24.80 7.31 -12.43
C GLY A 95 24.60 7.86 -11.01
N ILE A 96 25.46 8.79 -10.62
CA ILE A 96 25.46 9.40 -9.27
C ILE A 96 24.10 10.04 -8.91
N PRO A 97 23.75 10.17 -7.61
CA PRO A 97 22.57 10.94 -7.18
C PRO A 97 22.58 12.35 -7.79
N GLY A 98 21.45 12.81 -8.32
CA GLY A 98 21.34 14.15 -8.91
C GLY A 98 21.73 14.30 -10.39
N VAL A 99 22.32 13.31 -11.07
CA VAL A 99 22.72 13.41 -12.50
C VAL A 99 21.55 13.50 -13.50
N GLY A 100 20.29 13.56 -13.04
CA GLY A 100 19.12 13.69 -13.92
C GLY A 100 18.59 12.39 -14.54
N LYS A 101 18.90 11.21 -13.97
CA LYS A 101 18.46 9.88 -14.49
C LYS A 101 16.95 9.74 -14.72
N SER A 102 16.12 10.44 -13.95
CA SER A 102 14.65 10.38 -14.09
C SER A 102 14.10 11.39 -15.10
N THR A 103 14.95 12.29 -15.63
CA THR A 103 14.59 13.34 -16.60
C THR A 103 15.05 13.00 -18.01
N PHE A 104 16.09 12.17 -18.14
CA PHE A 104 16.54 11.58 -19.41
C PHE A 104 15.48 10.63 -19.97
#